data_AF-A0A524FQ79-F1
#
_entry.id   AF-A0A524FQ79-F1
#
_cell.length_a   1.000
_cell.length_b   1.000
_cell.length_c   1.000
_cell.angle_alpha   90.00
_cell.angle_beta   90.00
_cell.angle_gamma   90.00
#
_symmetry.space_group_name_H-M   'P 1'
#
loop_
_entity.id
_entity.type
_entity.pdbx_description
1 polymer ?
#
loop_
_entity_poly.entity_id
_entity_poly.type
_entity_poly.pdbx_seq_one_letter_code
_entity_poly.pdbx_strand_id
1 'polypeptide(L)'
;MKDMPPNADDIVRRDYQHGRVAYAFQWNMSNHLILGNTKGDLAALWAHLNTIQAGKIPEDLFADPFYTRASRLRLASMSKATKVGFRKQLLRSGAISMNVDDDLVQKLREYHRNRNDLSYSSDHGILQEFLLNDSQTLAIEVPVWSERYKITGHIDLIRYVDGCIQVSDYKPGPLESTKRRFLDSLPQVAAYG
;
A
#
# COMPACT_ATOMS: atom_id res chain seq x y z
N MET A 1 5.66 3.19 -28.54
CA MET A 1 6.74 3.81 -27.74
C MET A 1 7.38 2.69 -26.93
N LYS A 2 8.70 2.54 -26.94
CA LYS A 2 9.38 1.60 -26.03
C LYS A 2 9.39 2.24 -24.65
N ASP A 3 8.80 1.57 -23.67
CA ASP A 3 8.93 1.92 -22.26
C ASP A 3 10.41 1.84 -21.90
N MET A 4 11.06 3.00 -21.78
CA MET A 4 12.35 3.06 -21.08
C MET A 4 12.05 2.81 -19.61
N PRO A 5 12.80 1.91 -18.94
CA PRO A 5 12.63 1.71 -17.51
C PRO A 5 12.85 3.05 -16.80
N PRO A 6 12.09 3.35 -15.74
CA PRO A 6 12.30 4.56 -14.96
C PRO A 6 13.76 4.58 -14.49
N ASN A 7 14.43 5.70 -14.70
CA ASN A 7 15.82 5.85 -14.31
C ASN A 7 15.88 5.75 -12.79
N ALA A 8 16.67 4.81 -12.25
CA ALA A 8 16.74 4.56 -10.80
C ALA A 8 17.13 5.82 -10.00
N ASP A 9 17.75 6.80 -10.67
CA ASP A 9 18.14 8.11 -10.15
C ASP A 9 16.94 8.99 -9.71
N ASP A 10 15.71 8.68 -10.16
CA ASP A 10 14.50 9.46 -9.84
C ASP A 10 13.68 8.88 -8.66
N ILE A 11 14.20 7.83 -8.01
CA ILE A 11 13.60 7.28 -6.80
C ILE A 11 14.15 8.02 -5.58
N VAL A 12 13.29 8.82 -4.95
CA VAL A 12 13.63 9.50 -3.70
C VAL A 12 13.30 8.61 -2.50
N ARG A 13 14.15 8.65 -1.48
CA ARG A 13 13.99 7.87 -0.25
C ARG A 13 13.99 8.78 0.99
N ARG A 14 13.13 8.44 1.96
CA ARG A 14 13.14 9.02 3.31
C ARG A 14 12.87 7.95 4.35
N ASP A 15 13.74 7.84 5.34
CA ASP A 15 13.50 6.95 6.46
C ASP A 15 12.69 7.70 7.55
N TYR A 16 11.79 6.98 8.23
CA TYR A 16 11.01 7.51 9.37
C TYR A 16 10.70 6.41 10.38
N GLN A 17 10.23 6.80 11.56
CA GLN A 17 9.89 5.87 12.64
C GLN A 17 8.39 5.90 12.94
N HIS A 18 7.85 4.72 13.27
CA HIS A 18 6.53 4.56 13.88
C HIS A 18 6.70 3.72 15.14
N GLY A 19 6.73 4.39 16.29
CA GLY A 19 7.20 3.79 17.54
C GLY A 19 8.63 3.29 17.39
N ARG A 20 8.86 1.98 17.58
CA ARG A 20 10.20 1.36 17.50
C ARG A 20 10.55 0.79 16.13
N VAL A 21 9.65 0.89 15.15
CA VAL A 21 9.83 0.31 13.82
C VAL A 21 10.24 1.40 12.85
N ALA A 22 11.37 1.19 12.17
CA ALA A 22 11.84 2.04 11.08
C ALA A 22 11.19 1.61 9.75
N TYR A 23 10.84 2.59 8.94
CA TYR A 23 10.31 2.42 7.60
C TYR A 23 11.13 3.24 6.63
N ALA A 24 11.19 2.79 5.37
CA ALA A 24 11.92 3.44 4.29
C ALA A 24 10.95 3.83 3.19
N PHE A 25 10.32 5.01 3.36
CA PHE A 25 9.48 5.59 2.31
C PHE A 25 10.31 5.76 1.03
N GLN A 26 9.74 5.34 -0.10
CA GLN A 26 10.35 5.55 -1.41
C GLN A 26 9.30 5.99 -2.42
N TRP A 27 9.68 6.90 -3.31
CA TRP A 27 8.79 7.47 -4.32
C TRP A 27 9.51 7.60 -5.66
N ASN A 28 8.93 7.00 -6.70
CA ASN A 28 9.36 7.16 -8.07
C ASN A 28 8.75 8.45 -8.64
N MET A 29 9.53 9.54 -8.59
CA MET A 29 9.05 10.86 -9.02
C MET A 29 8.75 10.89 -10.52
N SER A 30 9.54 10.17 -11.32
CA SER A 30 9.37 10.11 -12.77
C SER A 30 8.06 9.43 -13.18
N ASN A 31 7.71 8.29 -12.56
CA ASN A 31 6.40 7.68 -12.80
C ASN A 31 5.26 8.65 -12.44
N HIS A 32 5.37 9.34 -11.31
CA HIS A 32 4.34 10.28 -10.87
C HIS A 32 4.23 11.51 -11.82
N LEU A 33 5.35 12.01 -12.34
CA LEU A 33 5.34 13.07 -13.36
C LEU A 33 4.67 12.63 -14.65
N ILE A 34 5.02 11.43 -15.15
CA ILE A 34 4.51 10.87 -16.39
C ILE A 34 3.01 10.61 -16.30
N LEU A 35 2.54 10.02 -15.20
CA LEU A 35 1.13 9.70 -14.97
C LEU A 35 0.29 10.95 -14.67
N GLY A 36 0.94 12.00 -14.17
CA GLY A 36 0.36 13.31 -13.91
C GLY A 36 0.42 13.69 -12.43
N ASN A 37 0.58 14.99 -12.16
CA ASN A 37 0.75 15.50 -10.81
C ASN A 37 0.19 16.91 -10.59
N THR A 38 -0.53 17.45 -11.57
CA THR A 38 -0.98 18.85 -11.55
C THR A 38 -2.47 19.03 -11.31
N LYS A 39 -3.27 17.95 -11.38
CA LYS A 39 -4.72 18.00 -11.21
C LYS A 39 -5.26 16.81 -10.39
N GLY A 40 -6.41 17.02 -9.77
CA GLY A 40 -7.19 15.98 -9.08
C GLY A 40 -6.42 15.29 -7.95
N ASP A 41 -6.75 14.03 -7.72
CA ASP A 41 -6.19 13.23 -6.62
C ASP A 41 -4.68 13.02 -6.75
N LEU A 42 -4.15 12.98 -7.97
CA LEU A 42 -2.71 12.88 -8.21
C LEU A 42 -1.94 14.13 -7.76
N ALA A 43 -2.50 15.32 -7.92
CA ALA A 43 -1.88 16.53 -7.38
C ALA A 43 -1.89 16.55 -5.84
N ALA A 44 -2.98 16.07 -5.23
CA ALA A 44 -3.06 15.93 -3.78
C ALA A 44 -2.04 14.91 -3.27
N LEU A 45 -1.94 13.75 -3.93
CA LEU A 45 -0.93 12.75 -3.63
C LEU A 45 0.48 13.31 -3.81
N TRP A 46 0.76 14.03 -4.90
CA TRP A 46 2.05 14.68 -5.13
C TRP A 46 2.43 15.62 -3.98
N ALA A 47 1.51 16.48 -3.56
CA ALA A 47 1.73 17.39 -2.43
C ALA A 47 2.03 16.63 -1.12
N HIS A 48 1.31 15.52 -0.87
CA HIS A 48 1.55 14.65 0.29
C HIS A 48 2.94 14.00 0.24
N LEU A 49 3.28 13.35 -0.88
CA LEU A 49 4.58 12.69 -1.06
C LEU A 49 5.75 13.69 -1.00
N ASN A 50 5.57 14.90 -1.52
CA ASN A 50 6.55 15.98 -1.42
C ASN A 50 6.74 16.47 0.02
N THR A 51 5.67 16.49 0.82
CA THR A 51 5.75 16.81 2.25
C THR A 51 6.61 15.79 3.01
N ILE A 52 6.43 14.51 2.69
CA ILE A 52 7.22 13.40 3.25
C ILE A 52 8.69 13.50 2.82
N GLN A 53 8.93 13.71 1.53
CA GLN A 53 10.27 13.85 0.96
C GLN A 53 11.03 15.06 1.56
N ALA A 54 10.33 16.17 1.83
CA ALA A 54 10.86 17.32 2.55
C ALA A 54 11.10 17.08 4.06
N GLY A 55 10.84 15.86 4.56
CA GLY A 55 11.04 15.50 5.96
C GLY A 55 9.99 16.04 6.92
N LYS A 56 8.84 16.51 6.41
CA LYS A 56 7.75 17.08 7.23
C LYS A 56 6.74 16.02 7.64
N ILE A 57 7.24 14.87 8.11
CA ILE A 57 6.41 13.83 8.71
C ILE A 57 6.15 14.26 10.16
N PRO A 58 4.90 14.25 10.65
CA PRO A 58 4.62 14.70 12.01
C PRO A 58 4.98 13.60 13.03
N GLU A 59 6.26 13.49 13.35
CA GLU A 59 6.84 12.42 14.18
C GLU A 59 6.12 12.25 15.52
N ASP A 60 5.68 13.34 16.14
CA ASP A 60 4.91 13.33 17.38
C ASP A 60 3.65 12.45 17.27
N LEU A 61 2.95 12.48 16.14
CA LEU A 61 1.75 11.67 15.92
C LEU A 61 2.07 10.18 15.80
N PHE A 62 3.24 9.85 15.23
CA PHE A 62 3.70 8.47 15.05
C PHE A 62 4.30 7.87 16.33
N ALA A 63 4.62 8.70 17.32
CA ALA A 63 5.06 8.31 18.64
C ALA A 63 3.92 8.33 19.68
N ASP A 64 2.85 9.08 19.43
CA ASP A 64 1.74 9.28 20.37
C ASP A 64 0.90 8.00 20.56
N PRO A 65 0.80 7.44 21.79
CA PRO A 65 -0.04 6.27 22.07
C PRO A 65 -1.55 6.52 21.88
N PHE A 66 -2.01 7.77 21.83
CA PHE A 66 -3.40 8.11 21.52
C PHE A 66 -3.73 8.00 20.03
N TYR A 67 -2.72 7.93 19.16
CA TYR A 67 -2.91 7.65 17.75
C TYR A 67 -2.88 6.14 17.48
N THR A 68 -3.99 5.62 16.97
CA THR A 68 -4.12 4.21 16.63
C THR A 68 -3.44 3.91 15.31
N ARG A 69 -2.44 3.02 15.32
CA ARG A 69 -1.88 2.49 14.08
C ARG A 69 -2.94 1.75 13.27
N ALA A 70 -3.13 2.10 12.00
CA ALA A 70 -4.12 1.50 11.11
C ALA A 70 -3.99 -0.03 11.02
N SER A 71 -2.76 -0.56 11.04
CA SER A 71 -2.51 -2.00 11.06
C SER A 71 -2.93 -2.70 12.36
N ARG A 72 -3.41 -1.98 13.38
CA ARG A 72 -4.05 -2.52 14.59
C ARG A 72 -5.58 -2.53 14.51
N LEU A 73 -6.18 -1.88 13.50
CA LEU A 73 -7.63 -1.89 13.32
C LEU A 73 -8.11 -3.30 13.00
N ARG A 74 -9.11 -3.77 13.75
CA ARG A 74 -9.65 -5.13 13.62
C ARG A 74 -11.16 -5.11 13.81
N LEU A 75 -11.84 -6.05 13.16
CA LEU A 75 -13.24 -6.37 13.41
C LEU A 75 -13.37 -7.29 14.65
N ALA A 76 -12.89 -6.82 15.81
CA ALA A 76 -12.68 -7.64 17.01
C ALA A 76 -13.99 -8.13 17.65
N SER A 77 -15.06 -7.35 17.56
CA SER A 77 -16.37 -7.69 18.13
C SER A 77 -17.14 -8.74 17.31
N MET A 78 -16.68 -9.08 16.10
CA MET A 78 -17.38 -10.00 15.22
C MET A 78 -16.95 -11.44 15.45
N SER A 79 -17.92 -12.32 15.75
CA SER A 79 -17.69 -13.77 15.78
C SER A 79 -17.26 -14.30 14.41
N LYS A 80 -16.62 -15.47 14.37
CA LYS A 80 -16.18 -16.11 13.11
C LYS A 80 -17.34 -16.25 12.10
N ALA A 81 -18.52 -16.69 12.57
CA ALA A 81 -19.71 -16.82 11.73
C ALA A 81 -20.16 -15.46 11.18
N THR A 82 -20.15 -14.41 12.00
CA THR A 82 -20.50 -13.04 11.59
C THR A 82 -19.53 -12.51 10.54
N LYS A 83 -18.22 -12.74 10.69
CA LYS A 83 -17.22 -12.37 9.67
C LYS A 83 -17.48 -13.05 8.33
N VAL A 84 -17.84 -14.34 8.33
CA VAL A 84 -18.21 -15.07 7.11
C VAL A 84 -19.46 -14.48 6.46
N GLY A 85 -20.50 -14.19 7.24
CA GLY A 85 -21.73 -13.55 6.76
C GLY A 85 -21.47 -12.18 6.15
N PHE A 86 -20.70 -11.33 6.85
CA PHE A 86 -20.33 -10.00 6.39
C PHE A 86 -19.51 -10.02 5.09
N ARG A 87 -18.55 -10.94 4.95
CA ARG A 87 -17.82 -11.14 3.68
C ARG A 87 -18.76 -11.45 2.52
N LYS A 88 -19.72 -12.36 2.73
CA LYS A 88 -20.70 -12.72 1.70
C LYS A 88 -21.57 -11.53 1.33
N GLN A 89 -21.93 -10.69 2.31
CA GLN A 89 -22.67 -9.45 2.06
C GLN A 89 -21.86 -8.47 1.20
N LEU A 90 -20.60 -8.21 1.56
CA LEU A 90 -19.74 -7.30 0.79
C LEU A 90 -19.49 -7.79 -0.64
N LEU A 91 -19.31 -9.11 -0.83
CA LEU A 91 -19.19 -9.70 -2.17
C LEU A 91 -20.49 -9.53 -2.97
N ARG A 92 -21.65 -9.75 -2.33
CA ARG A 92 -22.96 -9.63 -2.99
C ARG A 92 -23.29 -8.21 -3.38
N SER A 93 -22.89 -7.22 -2.56
CA SER A 93 -23.09 -5.81 -2.87
C SER A 93 -22.08 -5.26 -3.86
N GLY A 94 -21.07 -6.04 -4.26
CA GLY A 94 -19.97 -5.57 -5.11
C GLY A 94 -18.98 -4.64 -4.41
N ALA A 95 -19.05 -4.50 -3.07
CA ALA A 95 -18.14 -3.64 -2.31
C ALA A 95 -16.72 -4.24 -2.22
N ILE A 96 -16.61 -5.55 -2.35
CA ILE A 96 -15.34 -6.25 -2.55
C ILE A 96 -15.48 -7.23 -3.70
N SER A 97 -14.40 -7.46 -4.42
CA SER A 97 -14.27 -8.50 -5.43
C SER A 97 -12.97 -9.29 -5.18
N MET A 98 -12.85 -10.45 -5.82
CA MET A 98 -11.63 -11.24 -5.81
C MET A 98 -11.22 -11.46 -7.25
N ASN A 99 -10.02 -11.00 -7.60
CA ASN A 99 -9.45 -11.20 -8.91
C ASN A 99 -8.05 -11.78 -8.77
N VAL A 100 -7.89 -13.07 -9.06
CA VAL A 100 -6.59 -13.77 -9.00
C VAL A 100 -5.78 -13.59 -10.27
N ASP A 101 -6.44 -13.11 -11.33
CA ASP A 101 -5.86 -12.85 -12.65
C ASP A 101 -5.52 -11.36 -12.82
N ASP A 102 -5.68 -10.58 -11.75
CA ASP A 102 -5.32 -9.16 -11.68
C ASP A 102 -3.85 -8.92 -11.99
N ASP A 103 -3.54 -7.81 -12.66
CA ASP A 103 -2.18 -7.49 -13.09
C ASP A 103 -1.19 -7.43 -11.91
N LEU A 104 -1.65 -6.93 -10.75
CA LEU A 104 -0.84 -6.84 -9.55
C LEU A 104 -0.46 -8.24 -9.02
N VAL A 105 -1.40 -9.19 -9.09
CA VAL A 105 -1.17 -10.58 -8.66
C VAL A 105 -0.20 -11.28 -9.61
N GLN A 106 -0.32 -11.02 -10.92
CA GLN A 106 0.58 -11.58 -11.92
C GLN A 106 2.01 -11.06 -11.76
N LYS A 107 2.18 -9.73 -11.64
CA LYS A 107 3.48 -9.07 -11.39
C LYS A 107 4.13 -9.58 -10.11
N LEU A 108 3.38 -9.64 -9.02
CA LEU A 108 3.87 -10.16 -7.74
C LEU A 108 4.43 -11.58 -7.89
N ARG A 109 3.68 -12.47 -8.54
CA ARG A 109 4.13 -13.86 -8.76
C ARG A 109 5.35 -13.94 -9.67
N GLU A 110 5.46 -13.07 -10.66
CA GLU A 110 6.63 -12.99 -11.52
C GLU A 110 7.86 -12.54 -10.72
N TYR A 111 7.76 -11.48 -9.92
CA TYR A 111 8.87 -11.01 -9.08
C TYR A 111 9.35 -12.07 -8.08
N HIS A 112 8.43 -12.80 -7.45
CA HIS A 112 8.78 -13.94 -6.60
C HIS A 112 9.49 -15.06 -7.37
N ARG A 113 9.00 -15.43 -8.56
CA ARG A 113 9.64 -16.44 -9.42
C ARG A 113 11.03 -16.01 -9.86
N ASN A 114 11.22 -14.74 -10.22
CA ASN A 114 12.52 -14.20 -10.62
C ASN A 114 13.55 -14.24 -9.47
N ARG A 115 13.08 -14.19 -8.22
CA ARG A 115 13.89 -14.38 -7.01
C ARG A 115 14.03 -15.85 -6.57
N ASN A 116 13.50 -16.79 -7.35
CA ASN A 116 13.42 -18.22 -7.01
C ASN A 116 12.68 -18.48 -5.67
N ASP A 117 11.75 -17.61 -5.29
CA ASP A 117 10.89 -17.76 -4.10
C ASP A 117 9.51 -18.31 -4.51
N LEU A 118 9.37 -19.62 -4.55
CA LEU A 118 8.09 -20.28 -4.84
C LEU A 118 7.13 -20.33 -3.65
N SER A 119 7.58 -19.90 -2.46
CA SER A 119 6.75 -19.86 -1.25
C SER A 119 5.86 -18.61 -1.20
N TYR A 120 6.16 -17.61 -2.03
CA TYR A 120 5.52 -16.30 -2.04
C TYR A 120 5.56 -15.62 -0.66
N SER A 121 6.59 -15.91 0.13
CA SER A 121 6.69 -15.49 1.53
C SER A 121 7.80 -14.47 1.77
N SER A 122 8.44 -13.97 0.69
CA SER A 122 9.33 -12.81 0.76
C SER A 122 8.68 -11.67 1.54
N ASP A 123 9.51 -10.98 2.32
CA ASP A 123 9.13 -9.78 3.05
C ASP A 123 8.76 -8.63 2.10
N HIS A 124 8.47 -7.47 2.69
CA HIS A 124 8.15 -6.23 1.97
C HIS A 124 9.26 -5.76 1.02
N GLY A 125 10.46 -6.35 1.03
CA GLY A 125 11.50 -6.10 0.03
C GLY A 125 11.08 -6.47 -1.40
N ILE A 126 10.02 -7.25 -1.60
CA ILE A 126 9.42 -7.49 -2.94
C ILE A 126 8.80 -6.24 -3.56
N LEU A 127 8.39 -5.26 -2.73
CA LEU A 127 7.74 -4.03 -3.20
C LEU A 127 8.70 -3.11 -3.95
N GLN A 128 10.01 -3.25 -3.72
CA GLN A 128 11.03 -2.54 -4.50
C GLN A 128 11.00 -2.94 -5.98
N GLU A 129 10.64 -4.19 -6.31
CA GLU A 129 10.50 -4.62 -7.71
C GLU A 129 9.37 -3.88 -8.42
N PHE A 130 8.28 -3.59 -7.71
CA PHE A 130 7.20 -2.76 -8.25
C PHE A 130 7.69 -1.34 -8.51
N LEU A 131 8.38 -0.74 -7.55
CA LEU A 131 8.86 0.64 -7.69
C LEU A 131 9.84 0.82 -8.87
N LEU A 132 10.65 -0.20 -9.15
CA LEU A 132 11.66 -0.19 -10.21
C LEU A 132 11.10 -0.61 -11.57
N ASN A 133 10.19 -1.58 -11.62
CA ASN A 133 9.81 -2.26 -12.86
C ASN A 133 8.35 -2.04 -13.29
N ASP A 134 7.50 -1.44 -12.43
CA ASP A 134 6.10 -1.13 -12.76
C ASP A 134 5.91 0.37 -12.96
N SER A 135 5.68 0.78 -14.22
CA SER A 135 5.45 2.19 -14.58
C SER A 135 4.22 2.81 -13.93
N GLN A 136 3.31 1.99 -13.41
CA GLN A 136 2.12 2.43 -12.69
C GLN A 136 2.35 2.61 -11.19
N THR A 137 3.47 2.14 -10.66
CA THR A 137 3.81 2.27 -9.24
C THR A 137 4.39 3.66 -8.96
N LEU A 138 3.81 4.34 -7.97
CA LEU A 138 4.22 5.67 -7.56
C LEU A 138 5.15 5.60 -6.35
N ALA A 139 4.74 4.93 -5.28
CA ALA A 139 5.46 4.97 -4.01
C ALA A 139 5.23 3.72 -3.17
N ILE A 140 6.14 3.46 -2.24
CA ILE A 140 6.06 2.38 -1.25
C ILE A 140 6.35 2.91 0.16
N GLU A 141 5.86 2.19 1.16
CA GLU A 141 6.05 2.49 2.60
C GLU A 141 5.62 3.92 2.98
N VAL A 142 4.54 4.40 2.38
CA VAL A 142 4.08 5.80 2.45
C VAL A 142 3.45 6.09 3.81
N PRO A 143 4.03 6.97 4.66
CA PRO A 143 3.42 7.34 5.93
C PRO A 143 2.10 8.09 5.70
N VAL A 144 1.11 7.76 6.51
CA VAL A 144 -0.20 8.40 6.50
C VAL A 144 -0.65 8.70 7.94
N TRP A 145 -1.38 9.81 8.11
CA TRP A 145 -1.90 10.24 9.40
C TRP A 145 -3.22 10.98 9.25
N SER A 146 -4.07 10.87 10.27
CA SER A 146 -5.33 11.60 10.40
C SER A 146 -5.48 12.09 11.83
N GLU A 147 -5.44 13.41 12.02
CA GLU A 147 -5.69 14.01 13.33
C GLU A 147 -7.15 13.83 13.76
N ARG A 148 -8.09 13.92 12.80
CA ARG A 148 -9.53 13.78 13.07
C ARG A 148 -9.88 12.41 13.64
N TYR A 149 -9.34 11.36 13.04
CA TYR A 149 -9.62 9.98 13.47
C TYR A 149 -8.59 9.46 14.48
N LYS A 150 -7.53 10.24 14.77
CA LYS A 150 -6.40 9.83 15.59
C LYS A 150 -5.80 8.50 15.09
N ILE A 151 -5.51 8.44 13.80
CA ILE A 151 -4.95 7.27 13.12
C ILE A 151 -3.61 7.63 12.49
N THR A 152 -2.64 6.71 12.58
CA THR A 152 -1.38 6.75 11.83
C THR A 152 -1.15 5.42 11.13
N GLY A 153 -0.27 5.36 10.13
CA GLY A 153 0.03 4.11 9.45
C GLY A 153 1.00 4.29 8.31
N HIS A 154 1.12 3.24 7.50
CA HIS A 154 1.85 3.29 6.25
C HIS A 154 1.14 2.44 5.21
N ILE A 155 1.12 2.96 3.98
CA ILE A 155 0.65 2.22 2.82
C ILE A 155 1.84 1.49 2.23
N ASP A 156 1.72 0.17 2.05
CA ASP A 156 2.80 -0.65 1.50
C ASP A 156 3.13 -0.24 0.07
N LEU A 157 2.12 -0.04 -0.78
CA LEU A 157 2.27 0.26 -2.20
C LEU A 157 1.14 1.18 -2.71
N ILE A 158 1.52 2.25 -3.42
CA ILE A 158 0.60 3.15 -4.14
C ILE A 158 0.84 3.03 -5.64
N ARG A 159 -0.23 2.82 -6.41
CA ARG A 159 -0.23 2.82 -7.87
C ARG A 159 -1.26 3.79 -8.42
N TYR A 160 -1.13 4.14 -9.69
CA TYR A 160 -2.17 4.84 -10.45
C TYR A 160 -2.53 4.05 -11.70
N VAL A 161 -3.76 3.53 -11.74
CA VAL A 161 -4.25 2.61 -12.76
C VAL A 161 -5.68 3.01 -13.11
N ASP A 162 -5.99 3.09 -14.40
CA ASP A 162 -7.33 3.39 -14.92
C ASP A 162 -7.98 4.63 -14.30
N GLY A 163 -7.19 5.68 -14.09
CA GLY A 163 -7.66 6.95 -13.53
C GLY A 163 -7.80 6.96 -12.00
N CYS A 164 -7.53 5.84 -11.32
CA CYS A 164 -7.70 5.69 -9.88
C CYS A 164 -6.36 5.50 -9.16
N ILE A 165 -6.25 6.10 -7.97
CA ILE A 165 -5.17 5.76 -7.02
C ILE A 165 -5.52 4.43 -6.36
N GLN A 166 -4.65 3.45 -6.52
CA GLN A 166 -4.76 2.16 -5.84
C GLN A 166 -3.88 2.17 -4.59
N VAL A 167 -4.50 1.95 -3.44
CA VAL A 167 -3.84 1.75 -2.14
C VAL A 167 -3.76 0.25 -1.87
N SER A 168 -2.55 -0.28 -1.79
CA SER A 168 -2.30 -1.72 -1.65
C SER A 168 -1.58 -2.04 -0.35
N ASP A 169 -2.01 -3.14 0.29
CA ASP A 169 -1.40 -3.71 1.50
C ASP A 169 -0.98 -5.15 1.17
N TYR A 170 0.33 -5.39 1.16
CA TYR A 170 0.91 -6.67 0.76
C TYR A 170 0.90 -7.64 1.93
N LYS A 171 0.37 -8.85 1.68
CA LYS A 171 0.35 -9.93 2.67
C LYS A 171 1.16 -11.12 2.13
N PRO A 172 2.34 -11.43 2.71
CA PRO A 172 3.16 -12.55 2.25
C PRO A 172 2.49 -13.89 2.55
N GLY A 173 2.70 -14.85 1.66
CA GLY A 173 2.27 -16.24 1.78
C GLY A 173 1.37 -16.71 0.61
N PRO A 174 1.09 -18.02 0.53
CA PRO A 174 0.26 -18.59 -0.53
C PRO A 174 -1.18 -18.06 -0.47
N LEU A 175 -1.85 -18.00 -1.63
CA LEU A 175 -3.22 -17.46 -1.78
C LEU A 175 -4.22 -18.03 -0.78
N GLU A 176 -4.15 -19.33 -0.50
CA GLU A 176 -5.06 -19.98 0.45
C GLU A 176 -4.92 -19.42 1.87
N SER A 177 -3.71 -19.02 2.26
CA SER A 177 -3.43 -18.43 3.57
C SER A 177 -3.82 -16.95 3.64
N THR A 178 -3.60 -16.19 2.57
CA THR A 178 -3.90 -14.75 2.49
C THR A 178 -5.40 -14.50 2.38
N LYS A 179 -6.13 -15.36 1.65
CA LYS A 179 -7.60 -15.31 1.51
C LYS A 179 -8.36 -15.36 2.85
N ARG A 180 -7.78 -16.00 3.86
CA ARG A 180 -8.35 -16.06 5.22
C ARG A 180 -8.13 -14.76 6.00
N ARG A 181 -7.03 -14.06 5.74
CA ARG A 181 -6.61 -12.81 6.41
C ARG A 181 -7.18 -11.54 5.77
N PHE A 182 -7.75 -11.64 4.56
CA PHE A 182 -8.31 -10.49 3.84
C PHE A 182 -9.26 -9.65 4.70
N LEU A 183 -10.28 -10.26 5.31
CA LEU A 183 -11.24 -9.52 6.15
C LEU A 183 -10.61 -8.86 7.37
N ASP A 184 -9.57 -9.46 7.93
CA ASP A 184 -8.87 -8.90 9.08
C ASP A 184 -7.98 -7.72 8.68
N SER A 185 -7.63 -7.61 7.39
CA SER A 185 -6.84 -6.51 6.81
C SER A 185 -7.73 -5.40 6.24
N LEU A 186 -9.01 -5.68 5.97
CA LEU A 186 -9.95 -4.71 5.39
C LEU A 186 -10.03 -3.38 6.18
N PRO A 187 -10.11 -3.36 7.53
CA PRO A 187 -10.12 -2.10 8.27
C PRO A 187 -8.84 -1.27 8.10
N GLN A 188 -7.69 -1.91 7.92
CA GLN A 188 -6.42 -1.22 7.70
C GLN A 188 -6.44 -0.50 6.34
N VAL A 189 -6.78 -1.22 5.26
CA VAL A 189 -6.81 -0.63 3.90
C VAL A 189 -7.90 0.43 3.79
N ALA A 190 -9.07 0.20 4.39
CA ALA A 190 -10.17 1.17 4.39
C ALA A 190 -9.86 2.44 5.19
N ALA A 191 -8.90 2.41 6.12
CA ALA A 191 -8.46 3.61 6.84
C ALA A 191 -7.47 4.46 6.04
N TYR A 192 -6.92 3.93 4.95
CA TYR A 192 -5.96 4.60 4.09
C TYR A 192 -6.60 5.31 2.90
N GLY A 193 -7.69 4.75 2.36
CA GLY A 193 -8.51 5.39 1.32
C GLY A 193 -9.48 6.40 1.90
#